data_AF-A0A931P8Y6-F1
#
_entry.id   AF-A0A931P8Y6-F1
#
_cell.length_a   1.000
_cell.length_b   1.000
_cell.length_c   1.000
_cell.angle_alpha   90.00
_cell.angle_beta   90.00
_cell.angle_gamma   90.00
#
_symmetry.space_group_name_H-M   'P 1'
#
loop_
_entity.id
_entity.type
_entity.pdbx_description
1 polymer ?
#
loop_
_entity_poly.entity_id
_entity_poly.type
_entity_poly.pdbx_seq_one_letter_code
_entity_poly.pdbx_strand_id
1 'polypeptide(L)'
;MRGMKWVGIVAAIILVISCFLPWYIISWKGFTVTGLDAGETFGKPGYNHFVFAFFFLVFSLIPKVWAKRWNLLVVGLNLAWAARNYFVISTCEAGLCPEKKIGIFLVLGASVLMLVAALFPHMEISPEEKK
;
A
#
# COMPACT_ATOMS: atom_id res chain seq x y z
N MET A 1 -10.86 18.78 -8.20
CA MET A 1 -10.46 18.87 -6.78
C MET A 1 -8.94 18.81 -6.67
N ARG A 2 -8.27 19.96 -6.54
CA ARG A 2 -6.79 20.07 -6.48
C ARG A 2 -6.17 19.30 -5.29
N GLY A 3 -6.96 19.03 -4.25
CA GLY A 3 -6.54 18.31 -3.03
C GLY A 3 -6.31 16.80 -3.20
N MET A 4 -6.92 16.12 -4.17
CA MET A 4 -6.82 14.65 -4.32
C MET A 4 -5.38 14.17 -4.57
N LYS A 5 -4.55 14.97 -5.25
CA LYS A 5 -3.13 14.67 -5.45
C LYS A 5 -2.37 14.64 -4.13
N TRP A 6 -2.63 15.61 -3.25
CA TRP A 6 -2.01 15.69 -1.93
C TRP A 6 -2.47 14.55 -1.02
N VAL A 7 -3.75 14.20 -1.06
CA VAL A 7 -4.30 13.04 -0.34
C VAL A 7 -3.59 11.76 -0.77
N GLY A 8 -3.39 11.55 -2.07
CA GLY A 8 -2.67 10.39 -2.60
C GLY A 8 -1.21 10.33 -2.14
N ILE A 9 -0.48 11.46 -2.18
CA ILE A 9 0.92 11.52 -1.74
C ILE A 9 1.02 11.25 -0.23
N VAL A 10 0.16 11.86 0.58
CA VAL A 10 0.12 11.62 2.03
C VAL A 10 -0.19 10.15 2.32
N ALA A 11 -1.15 9.55 1.60
CA ALA A 11 -1.46 8.13 1.73
C ALA A 11 -0.25 7.23 1.39
N ALA A 12 0.51 7.55 0.34
CA ALA A 12 1.74 6.83 0.00
C ALA A 12 2.81 6.94 1.10
N ILE A 13 2.97 8.12 1.72
CA ILE A 13 3.90 8.32 2.85
C ILE A 13 3.45 7.49 4.05
N ILE A 14 2.15 7.51 4.39
CA ILE A 14 1.60 6.69 5.48
C ILE A 14 1.81 5.21 5.21
N LEU A 15 1.63 4.75 3.96
CA LEU A 15 1.90 3.37 3.57
C LEU A 15 3.37 2.99 3.86
N VAL A 16 4.32 3.85 3.49
CA VAL A 16 5.75 3.60 3.73
C VAL A 16 6.04 3.55 5.24
N ILE A 17 5.58 4.54 6.01
CA ILE A 17 5.80 4.61 7.47
C ILE A 17 5.19 3.39 8.17
N SER A 18 3.98 2.99 7.76
CA SER A 18 3.28 1.85 8.36
C SER A 18 3.99 0.50 8.11
N CYS A 19 4.87 0.38 7.12
CA CYS A 19 5.71 -0.81 6.94
C CYS A 19 6.79 -0.96 8.03
N PHE A 20 7.17 0.12 8.71
CA PHE A 20 8.12 0.10 9.84
C PHE A 20 7.44 -0.16 11.19
N LEU A 21 6.11 -0.01 11.24
CA LEU A 21 5.33 -0.26 12.45
C LEU A 21 5.10 -1.77 12.66
N PRO A 22 4.87 -2.21 13.92
CA PRO A 22 4.47 -3.58 14.18
C PRO A 22 3.12 -3.86 13.53
N TRP A 23 3.08 -4.91 12.71
CA TRP A 23 1.88 -5.41 12.06
C TRP A 23 1.20 -6.46 12.93
N TYR A 24 1.99 -7.38 13.47
CA TYR A 24 1.51 -8.44 14.33
C TYR A 24 2.51 -8.73 15.45
N ILE A 25 2.01 -9.24 16.57
CA ILE A 25 2.83 -9.82 17.63
C ILE A 25 2.51 -11.31 17.69
N ILE A 26 3.55 -12.15 17.57
CA ILE A 26 3.43 -13.60 17.72
C ILE A 26 3.85 -13.94 19.16
N SER A 27 2.86 -14.11 20.04
CA SER A 27 3.08 -14.23 21.49
C SER A 27 3.96 -15.42 21.89
N TRP A 28 3.93 -16.51 21.13
CA TRP A 28 4.74 -17.71 21.43
C TRP A 28 6.21 -17.63 20.96
N LYS A 29 6.51 -16.78 19.96
CA LYS A 29 7.87 -16.55 19.46
C LYS A 29 8.51 -15.30 20.06
N GLY A 30 7.73 -14.46 20.76
CA GLY A 30 8.19 -13.17 21.30
C GLY A 30 8.62 -12.17 20.23
N PHE A 31 8.26 -12.42 18.96
CA PHE A 31 8.74 -11.65 17.81
C PHE A 31 7.67 -10.69 17.29
N THR A 32 8.07 -9.45 17.03
CA THR A 32 7.24 -8.43 16.40
C THR A 32 7.39 -8.53 14.90
N VAL A 33 6.33 -8.96 14.22
CA VAL A 33 6.26 -8.96 12.77
C VAL A 33 6.06 -7.53 12.28
N THR A 34 6.98 -7.05 11.46
CA THR A 34 6.88 -5.77 10.76
C THR A 34 6.80 -6.01 9.25
N GLY A 35 6.55 -4.96 8.46
CA GLY A 35 6.62 -5.08 7.01
C GLY A 35 8.03 -5.41 6.50
N LEU A 36 9.07 -5.00 7.21
CA LEU A 36 10.46 -5.23 6.81
C LEU A 36 10.98 -6.59 7.23
N ASP A 37 10.47 -7.10 8.35
CA ASP A 37 10.90 -8.36 8.93
C ASP A 37 9.68 -9.12 9.45
N ALA A 38 9.27 -10.13 8.69
CA ALA A 38 8.20 -11.05 9.02
C ALA A 38 8.69 -12.49 9.27
N GLY A 39 9.99 -12.66 9.52
CA GLY A 39 10.63 -13.97 9.69
C GLY A 39 10.78 -14.76 8.38
N GLU A 40 11.43 -15.92 8.46
CA GLU A 40 11.80 -16.73 7.29
C GLU A 40 10.61 -17.22 6.46
N THR A 41 9.46 -17.47 7.11
CA THR A 41 8.25 -18.00 6.45
C THR A 41 7.55 -16.96 5.57
N PHE A 42 7.52 -15.69 5.98
CA PHE A 42 6.78 -14.62 5.29
C PHE A 42 7.70 -13.62 4.56
N GLY A 43 9.02 -13.70 4.80
CA GLY A 43 10.01 -12.87 4.15
C GLY A 43 9.89 -11.40 4.55
N LYS A 44 10.00 -10.50 3.57
CA LYS A 44 9.98 -9.05 3.77
C LYS A 44 8.81 -8.39 3.01
N PRO A 45 7.57 -8.56 3.48
CA PRO A 45 6.35 -8.23 2.72
C PRO A 45 6.19 -6.73 2.37
N GLY A 46 6.84 -5.84 3.12
CA GLY A 46 6.82 -4.39 2.94
C GLY A 46 7.56 -3.88 1.71
N TYR A 47 8.51 -4.66 1.16
CA TYR A 47 9.27 -4.23 -0.03
C TYR A 47 8.37 -4.04 -1.26
N ASN A 48 7.36 -4.89 -1.43
CA ASN A 48 6.41 -4.74 -2.53
C ASN A 48 5.59 -3.45 -2.39
N HIS A 49 5.22 -3.05 -1.16
CA HIS A 49 4.56 -1.77 -0.92
C HIS A 49 5.46 -0.59 -1.30
N PHE A 50 6.77 -0.66 -1.06
CA PHE A 50 7.70 0.38 -1.49
C PHE A 50 7.80 0.48 -3.01
N VAL A 51 7.87 -0.65 -3.71
CA VAL A 51 7.89 -0.69 -5.17
C VAL A 51 6.61 -0.08 -5.75
N PHE A 52 5.44 -0.46 -5.22
CA PHE A 52 4.17 0.09 -5.70
C PHE A 52 4.00 1.57 -5.34
N ALA A 53 4.44 2.01 -4.16
CA ALA A 53 4.43 3.42 -3.77
C ALA A 53 5.31 4.27 -4.70
N PHE A 54 6.50 3.77 -5.08
CA PHE A 54 7.37 4.43 -6.05
C PHE A 54 6.67 4.62 -7.41
N PHE A 55 6.11 3.56 -7.98
CA PHE A 55 5.39 3.65 -9.25
C PHE A 55 4.16 4.55 -9.15
N PHE A 56 3.43 4.51 -8.04
CA PHE A 56 2.29 5.38 -7.81
C PHE A 56 2.68 6.87 -7.84
N LEU A 57 3.77 7.24 -7.19
CA LEU A 57 4.26 8.62 -7.19
C LEU A 57 4.72 9.05 -8.59
N VAL A 58 5.49 8.20 -9.29
CA VAL A 58 5.94 8.49 -10.66
C VAL A 58 4.75 8.71 -11.60
N PHE A 59 3.77 7.80 -11.61
CA PHE A 59 2.60 7.92 -12.49
C PHE A 59 1.64 9.04 -12.07
N SER A 60 1.61 9.44 -10.81
CA SER A 60 0.81 10.57 -10.34
C SER A 60 1.36 11.93 -10.78
N LEU A 61 2.66 12.02 -11.06
CA LEU A 61 3.32 13.25 -11.52
C LEU A 61 3.22 13.46 -13.05
N ILE A 62 3.09 12.39 -13.82
CA ILE A 62 3.00 12.45 -15.29
C ILE A 62 1.56 12.77 -15.72
N PRO A 63 1.28 13.93 -16.35
CA PRO A 63 -0.08 14.34 -16.71
C PRO A 63 -0.55 13.71 -18.04
N LYS A 64 -0.39 12.38 -18.19
CA LYS A 64 -0.67 11.66 -19.44
C LYS A 64 -1.66 10.52 -19.19
N VAL A 65 -2.55 10.26 -20.15
CA VAL A 65 -3.67 9.32 -19.94
C VAL A 65 -3.20 7.89 -19.68
N TRP A 66 -2.15 7.43 -20.36
CA TRP A 66 -1.62 6.09 -20.12
C TRP A 66 -1.08 5.93 -18.69
N ALA A 67 -0.41 6.97 -18.17
CA ALA A 67 0.17 6.93 -16.83
C ALA A 67 -0.91 6.69 -15.79
N LYS A 68 -2.10 7.28 -15.97
CA LYS A 68 -3.26 7.05 -15.10
C LYS A 68 -3.77 5.61 -15.12
N ARG A 69 -3.87 5.02 -16.32
CA ARG A 69 -4.34 3.62 -16.47
C ARG A 69 -3.39 2.65 -15.77
N TRP A 70 -2.09 2.87 -15.94
CA TRP A 70 -1.06 2.11 -15.23
C TRP A 70 -1.06 2.39 -13.73
N ASN A 71 -1.28 3.64 -13.32
CA ASN A 71 -1.36 4.00 -11.91
C ASN A 71 -2.49 3.22 -11.22
N LEU A 72 -3.67 3.16 -11.83
CA LEU A 72 -4.82 2.42 -11.30
C LEU A 72 -4.52 0.92 -11.13
N LEU A 73 -3.82 0.31 -12.09
CA LEU A 73 -3.36 -1.07 -11.97
C LEU A 73 -2.37 -1.24 -10.81
N VAL A 74 -1.39 -0.35 -10.67
CA VAL A 74 -0.38 -0.41 -9.59
C VAL A 74 -1.03 -0.33 -8.22
N VAL A 75 -1.97 0.61 -7.99
CA VAL A 75 -2.65 0.70 -6.70
C VAL A 75 -3.62 -0.45 -6.44
N GLY A 76 -4.22 -1.01 -7.49
CA GLY A 76 -5.02 -2.23 -7.38
C GLY A 76 -4.19 -3.42 -6.91
N LEU A 77 -3.00 -3.60 -7.50
CA LEU A 77 -2.03 -4.63 -7.07
C LEU A 77 -1.52 -4.38 -5.65
N ASN A 78 -1.26 -3.11 -5.29
CA ASN A 78 -0.87 -2.73 -3.93
C ASN A 78 -1.94 -3.09 -2.90
N LEU A 79 -3.22 -2.81 -3.19
CA LEU A 79 -4.32 -3.16 -2.32
C LEU A 79 -4.51 -4.68 -2.23
N ALA A 80 -4.39 -5.40 -3.34
CA ALA A 80 -4.44 -6.87 -3.34
C ALA A 80 -3.31 -7.47 -2.49
N TRP A 81 -2.10 -6.90 -2.57
CA TRP A 81 -0.97 -7.30 -1.72
C TRP A 81 -1.20 -6.99 -0.25
N ALA A 82 -1.75 -5.81 0.08
CA ALA A 82 -2.13 -5.45 1.44
C ALA A 82 -3.17 -6.41 2.01
N ALA A 83 -4.21 -6.73 1.22
CA ALA A 83 -5.25 -7.68 1.59
C ALA A 83 -4.69 -9.09 1.81
N ARG A 84 -3.81 -9.57 0.91
CA ARG A 84 -3.09 -10.84 1.09
C ARG A 84 -2.34 -10.85 2.42
N ASN A 85 -1.53 -9.84 2.70
CA ASN A 85 -0.76 -9.76 3.94
C ASN A 85 -1.68 -9.72 5.17
N TYR A 86 -2.78 -8.97 5.09
CA TYR A 86 -3.78 -8.89 6.16
C TYR A 86 -4.37 -10.26 6.50
N PHE A 87 -4.78 -11.03 5.49
CA PHE A 87 -5.40 -12.34 5.69
C PHE A 87 -4.37 -13.45 6.00
N VAL A 88 -3.32 -13.57 5.18
CA VAL A 88 -2.34 -14.66 5.26
C VAL A 88 -1.52 -14.59 6.55
N ILE A 89 -1.07 -13.42 6.97
CA ILE A 89 -0.28 -13.32 8.22
C ILE A 89 -1.19 -13.47 9.45
N SER A 90 -2.50 -13.24 9.30
CA SER A 90 -3.46 -13.39 10.39
C SER A 90 -3.96 -14.83 10.63
N THR A 91 -3.57 -15.78 9.79
CA THR A 91 -4.00 -17.18 9.96
C THR A 91 -3.41 -17.76 11.23
N CYS A 92 -4.22 -18.50 11.97
CA CYS A 92 -3.78 -19.16 13.19
C CYS A 92 -3.08 -20.48 12.84
N GLU A 93 -1.93 -20.73 13.46
CA GLU A 93 -1.20 -21.99 13.34
C GLU A 93 -1.29 -22.73 14.67
N ALA A 94 -1.66 -24.02 14.64
CA ALA A 94 -1.77 -24.87 15.82
C ALA A 94 -2.64 -24.30 16.97
N GLY A 95 -3.70 -23.56 16.63
CA GLY A 95 -4.65 -22.98 17.61
C GLY A 95 -4.16 -21.69 18.27
N LEU A 96 -2.99 -21.18 17.90
CA LEU A 96 -2.49 -19.90 18.39
C LEU A 96 -2.60 -18.85 17.28
N CYS A 97 -3.21 -17.70 17.60
CA CYS A 97 -3.49 -16.64 16.63
C CYS A 97 -2.58 -15.42 16.86
N PRO A 98 -2.00 -14.84 15.80
CA PRO A 98 -1.20 -13.63 15.93
C PRO A 98 -2.07 -12.41 16.26
N GLU A 99 -1.58 -11.56 17.17
CA GLU A 99 -2.30 -10.33 17.55
C GLU A 99 -2.09 -9.24 16.52
N LYS A 100 -3.17 -8.77 15.90
CA LYS A 100 -3.13 -7.63 14.95
C LYS A 100 -2.77 -6.34 15.69
N LYS A 101 -1.84 -5.58 15.13
CA LYS A 101 -1.42 -4.26 15.63
C LYS A 101 -1.73 -3.17 14.61
N ILE A 102 -1.53 -1.91 15.00
CA ILE A 102 -1.97 -0.76 14.21
C ILE A 102 -1.32 -0.68 12.82
N GLY A 103 -0.09 -1.19 12.66
CA GLY A 103 0.63 -1.12 11.39
C GLY A 103 -0.12 -1.74 10.23
N ILE A 104 -0.72 -2.93 10.40
CA ILE A 104 -1.43 -3.60 9.29
C ILE A 104 -2.73 -2.87 8.90
N PHE A 105 -3.43 -2.29 9.88
CA PHE A 105 -4.63 -1.49 9.60
C PHE A 105 -4.27 -0.21 8.84
N LEU A 106 -3.15 0.43 9.19
CA LEU A 106 -2.64 1.60 8.47
C LEU A 106 -2.22 1.24 7.04
N VAL A 107 -1.55 0.10 6.82
CA VAL A 107 -1.18 -0.37 5.48
C VAL A 107 -2.42 -0.58 4.61
N LEU A 108 -3.44 -1.26 5.14
CA LEU A 108 -4.69 -1.52 4.43
C LEU A 108 -5.45 -0.21 4.14
N GLY A 109 -5.60 0.65 5.14
CA GLY A 109 -6.27 1.94 5.01
C GLY A 109 -5.57 2.87 4.02
N ALA A 110 -4.24 2.97 4.10
CA ALA A 110 -3.44 3.75 3.15
C ALA A 110 -3.57 3.21 1.72
N SER A 111 -3.59 1.88 1.54
CA SER A 111 -3.77 1.27 0.23
C SER A 111 -5.14 1.58 -0.39
N VAL A 112 -6.21 1.59 0.42
CA VAL A 112 -7.55 2.01 -0.03
C VAL A 112 -7.57 3.50 -0.39
N LEU A 113 -6.96 4.35 0.44
CA LEU A 113 -6.88 5.79 0.18
C LEU A 113 -6.11 6.10 -1.12
N MET A 114 -5.01 5.37 -1.39
CA MET A 114 -4.27 5.49 -2.65
C MET A 114 -5.13 5.08 -3.85
N LEU A 115 -5.94 4.03 -3.73
CA LEU A 115 -6.88 3.62 -4.78
C LEU A 115 -7.93 4.70 -5.07
N VAL A 116 -8.54 5.27 -4.01
CA VAL A 116 -9.51 6.37 -4.15
C VAL A 116 -8.85 7.59 -4.78
N ALA A 117 -7.62 7.93 -4.40
CA ALA A 117 -6.85 9.02 -5.01
C ALA A 117 -6.56 8.78 -6.50
N ALA A 118 -6.25 7.53 -6.89
CA ALA A 118 -6.01 7.14 -8.27
C ALA A 118 -7.28 7.10 -9.13
N LEU A 119 -8.47 6.90 -8.52
CA LEU A 119 -9.77 6.91 -9.20
C LEU A 119 -10.24 8.31 -9.59
N PHE A 120 -9.95 9.34 -8.76
CA PHE A 120 -10.32 10.73 -9.06
C PHE A 120 -9.11 11.68 -9.25
N PRO A 121 -8.23 11.41 -10.23
CA PRO A 121 -7.02 12.20 -10.46
C PRO A 121 -7.33 13.48 -11.23
N HIS A 122 -7.07 14.63 -10.62
CA HIS A 122 -7.20 15.92 -11.29
C HIS A 122 -6.12 16.10 -12.37
N MET A 123 -6.52 16.20 -13.63
CA MET A 123 -5.63 16.58 -14.73
C MET A 123 -6.27 17.69 -15.55
N GLU A 124 -5.45 18.66 -15.93
CA GLU A 124 -5.68 19.51 -17.08
C GLU A 124 -5.05 18.78 -18.27
N ILE A 125 -5.85 18.42 -19.27
CA ILE A 125 -5.38 17.69 -20.45
C ILE A 125 -4.71 18.72 -21.36
N SER A 126 -3.43 18.53 -21.67
CA SER A 126 -2.73 19.38 -22.65
C SER A 126 -3.41 19.25 -24.03
N PRO A 127 -3.57 20.33 -24.81
CA PRO A 127 -4.20 20.29 -26.13
C PRO A 127 -3.60 19.28 -27.11
N GLU A 128 -2.32 18.88 -26.92
CA GLU A 128 -1.61 17.96 -27.81
C GLU A 128 -2.12 16.51 -27.77
N GLU A 129 -2.77 16.05 -26.68
CA GLU A 129 -3.35 14.69 -26.58
C GLU A 129 -4.80 14.63 -27.12
N LYS A 130 -5.36 15.74 -27.62
CA LYS A 130 -6.74 15.81 -28.12
C LYS A 130 -6.90 15.43 -29.60
N LYS A 131 -5.81 15.03 -30.26
CA LYS A 131 -5.71 14.72 -31.69
C LYS A 131 -5.55 13.23 -31.90
#